data_AF-A0A640UIR4-F1
#
_entry.id   AF-A0A640UIR4-F1
#
_cell.length_a   1.000
_cell.length_b   1.000
_cell.length_c   1.000
_cell.angle_alpha   90.00
_cell.angle_beta   90.00
_cell.angle_gamma   90.00
#
_symmetry.space_group_name_H-M   'P 1'
#
loop_
_entity.id
_entity.type
_entity.pdbx_description
1 polymer ?
#
loop_
_entity_poly.entity_id
_entity_poly.type
_entity_poly.pdbx_seq_one_letter_code
_entity_poly.pdbx_strand_id
1 'polypeptide(L)'
;MSREPGRQVPTAHGTVAFSRLPEELRNVTYSGARHPGAATPECPSYAADGTAGASGHPAPGPFADLARGANCQLYAYAVLRHFGLLIPPLRSAELWADTRATHRVDRPRPLDLVLFDGGPAEGRPPGYGAHVGVHLGPDQVLHLCREAGRPAVWRSADFAARPRYRRFLGVKRAGRPQER
;
A
#
# COMPACT_ATOMS: atom_id res chain seq x y z
N MET A 1 21.26 28.73 12.00
CA MET A 1 21.31 27.37 11.42
C MET A 1 20.20 26.55 12.06
N SER A 2 19.00 26.64 11.51
CA SER A 2 17.80 25.99 12.06
C SER A 2 17.74 24.55 11.54
N ARG A 3 17.79 23.57 12.45
CA ARG A 3 17.54 22.16 12.13
C ARG A 3 16.04 21.97 11.95
N GLU A 4 15.61 21.50 10.78
CA GLU A 4 14.23 21.02 10.57
C GLU A 4 13.92 19.85 11.53
N PRO A 5 12.71 19.81 12.11
CA PRO A 5 12.31 18.73 12.97
C PRO A 5 11.97 17.48 12.13
N GLY A 6 12.82 16.46 12.25
CA GLY A 6 12.31 15.10 12.43
C GLY A 6 11.72 14.38 11.22
N ARG A 7 12.34 14.45 10.03
CA ARG A 7 12.23 13.33 9.08
C ARG A 7 13.29 12.29 9.43
N GLN A 8 13.17 11.68 10.61
CA GLN A 8 13.91 10.46 10.92
C GLN A 8 13.29 9.35 10.05
N VAL A 9 13.78 9.19 8.82
CA VAL A 9 13.70 7.89 8.15
C VAL A 9 14.41 6.94 9.12
N PRO A 10 13.72 6.00 9.78
CA PRO A 10 14.40 5.04 10.64
C PRO A 10 15.51 4.43 9.79
N THR A 11 16.76 4.54 10.25
CA THR A 11 17.97 4.00 9.61
C THR A 11 17.61 2.91 8.61
N ALA A 12 17.66 3.25 7.32
CA ALA A 12 16.96 2.53 6.26
C ALA A 12 17.02 1.01 6.47
N HIS A 13 15.88 0.38 6.79
CA HIS A 13 15.65 -1.08 6.95
C HIS A 13 15.83 -1.73 8.34
N GLY A 14 15.65 -1.01 9.46
CA GLY A 14 15.36 -1.64 10.76
C GLY A 14 13.91 -2.15 10.88
N THR A 15 13.62 -3.07 11.82
CA THR A 15 12.26 -3.59 12.08
C THR A 15 11.28 -2.45 12.40
N VAL A 16 10.12 -2.43 11.74
CA VAL A 16 9.07 -1.44 11.98
C VAL A 16 7.99 -2.06 12.86
N ALA A 17 7.76 -1.51 14.04
CA ALA A 17 6.71 -1.98 14.93
C ALA A 17 5.38 -1.26 14.64
N PHE A 18 4.28 -2.02 14.54
CA PHE A 18 2.94 -1.45 14.33
C PHE A 18 2.56 -0.39 15.38
N SER A 19 2.91 -0.62 16.66
CA SER A 19 2.62 0.31 17.76
C SER A 19 3.31 1.67 17.65
N ARG A 20 4.36 1.78 16.82
CA ARG A 20 5.08 3.03 16.58
C ARG A 20 4.50 3.84 15.41
N LEU A 21 3.52 3.31 14.70
CA LEU A 21 2.84 4.07 13.65
C LEU A 21 1.92 5.13 14.27
N PRO A 22 1.75 6.28 13.58
CA PRO A 22 0.74 7.28 13.93
C PRO A 22 -0.63 6.64 14.13
N GLU A 23 -1.42 7.21 15.05
CA GLU A 23 -2.75 6.68 15.37
C GLU A 23 -3.65 6.62 14.12
N GLU A 24 -3.53 7.59 13.24
CA GLU A 24 -4.25 7.68 11.97
C GLU A 24 -3.99 6.48 11.07
N LEU A 25 -2.78 5.91 11.10
CA LEU A 25 -2.43 4.69 10.38
C LEU A 25 -2.79 3.41 11.15
N ARG A 26 -3.04 3.49 12.46
CA ARG A 26 -3.51 2.36 13.27
C ARG A 26 -5.03 2.22 13.30
N ASN A 27 -5.76 3.30 13.01
CA ASN A 27 -7.22 3.39 13.16
C ASN A 27 -8.01 3.59 11.85
N VAL A 28 -7.45 3.19 10.70
CA VAL A 28 -8.11 3.31 9.39
C VAL A 28 -9.25 2.29 9.22
N THR A 29 -10.46 2.76 8.93
CA THR A 29 -11.57 1.87 8.60
C THR A 29 -11.40 1.27 7.20
N TYR A 30 -11.63 -0.03 7.04
CA TYR A 30 -11.68 -0.63 5.72
C TYR A 30 -12.83 -0.03 4.89
N SER A 31 -12.53 0.34 3.66
CA SER A 31 -13.54 0.66 2.65
C SER A 31 -13.14 0.08 1.29
N GLY A 32 -14.12 -0.09 0.41
CA GLY A 32 -13.87 -0.50 -0.98
C GLY A 32 -13.26 0.60 -1.86
N ALA A 33 -12.87 1.74 -1.28
CA ALA A 33 -12.34 2.89 -1.99
C ALA A 33 -11.10 2.52 -2.84
N ARG A 34 -10.93 3.17 -3.98
CA ARG A 34 -9.79 2.99 -4.90
C ARG A 34 -9.12 4.35 -5.12
N HIS A 35 -7.86 4.37 -5.56
CA HIS A 35 -7.20 5.63 -5.94
C HIS A 35 -8.05 6.40 -6.96
N PRO A 36 -8.32 7.71 -6.74
CA PRO A 36 -8.89 8.57 -7.77
C PRO A 36 -8.01 8.52 -9.02
N GLY A 37 -8.59 8.25 -10.19
CA GLY A 37 -7.87 8.19 -11.48
C GLY A 37 -7.26 6.83 -11.85
N ALA A 38 -7.38 5.78 -11.02
CA ALA A 38 -6.97 4.45 -11.44
C ALA A 38 -7.96 3.90 -12.48
N ALA A 39 -7.55 3.72 -13.74
CA ALA A 39 -8.42 3.22 -14.81
C ALA A 39 -9.02 1.84 -14.48
N THR A 40 -10.33 1.69 -14.60
CA THR A 40 -10.98 0.37 -14.65
C THR A 40 -10.61 -0.31 -15.96
N PRO A 41 -10.17 -1.59 -15.97
CA PRO A 41 -10.09 -2.32 -17.21
C PRO A 41 -11.54 -2.54 -17.68
N GLU A 42 -11.88 -1.91 -18.81
CA GLU A 42 -13.14 -2.00 -19.56
C GLU A 42 -14.30 -1.13 -19.04
N CYS A 43 -14.34 0.15 -19.49
CA CYS A 43 -15.45 0.80 -20.22
C CYS A 43 -15.37 2.35 -20.11
N PRO A 44 -15.72 3.09 -21.19
CA PRO A 44 -15.32 4.48 -21.37
C PRO A 44 -16.32 5.46 -20.75
N SER A 45 -15.83 6.51 -20.11
CA SER A 45 -16.53 7.80 -20.12
C SER A 45 -15.52 8.92 -19.96
N TYR A 46 -15.59 9.85 -20.90
CA TYR A 46 -14.79 11.04 -21.02
C TYR A 46 -15.27 12.12 -20.04
N ALA A 47 -14.28 12.88 -19.57
CA ALA A 47 -14.29 14.23 -18.97
C ALA A 47 -15.26 14.54 -17.82
N ALA A 48 -14.69 14.95 -16.69
CA ALA A 48 -15.25 16.06 -15.93
C ALA A 48 -14.26 17.22 -16.03
N ASP A 49 -14.68 18.19 -16.85
CA ASP A 49 -14.10 19.52 -16.94
C ASP A 49 -14.13 20.21 -15.57
N GLY A 50 -13.16 21.10 -15.33
CA GLY A 50 -12.98 21.76 -14.05
C GLY A 50 -14.08 22.76 -13.69
N THR A 51 -14.15 23.11 -12.41
CA THR A 51 -14.30 24.52 -11.97
C THR A 51 -13.95 24.64 -10.49
N ALA A 52 -13.24 25.72 -10.19
CA ALA A 52 -12.73 26.10 -8.89
C ALA A 52 -13.82 26.70 -7.98
N GLY A 53 -13.62 26.60 -6.67
CA GLY A 53 -14.33 27.38 -5.66
C GLY A 53 -13.59 27.27 -4.31
N ALA A 54 -13.00 28.38 -3.87
CA ALA A 54 -12.14 28.45 -2.70
C ALA A 54 -12.92 28.43 -1.38
N SER A 55 -12.40 27.71 -0.38
CA SER A 55 -12.51 28.08 1.03
C SER A 55 -11.28 27.57 1.78
N GLY A 56 -10.68 28.44 2.59
CA GLY A 56 -9.46 28.21 3.35
C GLY A 56 -9.61 27.09 4.38
N HIS A 57 -9.54 25.85 3.91
CA HIS A 57 -9.29 24.72 4.77
C HIS A 57 -7.80 24.70 5.12
N PRO A 58 -7.44 24.42 6.39
CA PRO A 58 -6.06 24.09 6.70
C PRO A 58 -5.60 23.02 5.72
N ALA A 59 -4.36 23.14 5.24
CA ALA A 59 -3.79 22.16 4.32
C ALA A 59 -4.13 20.76 4.86
N PRO A 60 -4.79 19.91 4.07
CA PRO A 60 -5.27 18.62 4.56
C PRO A 60 -4.10 17.90 5.23
N GLY A 61 -4.32 17.38 6.44
CA GLY A 61 -3.30 16.64 7.16
C GLY A 61 -2.76 15.48 6.32
N PRO A 62 -1.55 14.96 6.62
CA PRO A 62 -0.84 13.99 5.77
C PRO A 62 -1.60 12.67 5.50
N PHE A 63 -2.72 12.43 6.20
CA PHE A 63 -3.59 11.25 6.12
C PHE A 63 -5.05 11.59 5.80
N ALA A 64 -5.36 12.81 5.36
CA ALA A 64 -6.74 13.23 5.06
C ALA A 64 -7.42 12.33 4.01
N ASP A 65 -6.64 11.73 3.11
CA ASP A 65 -7.10 10.76 2.11
C ASP A 65 -7.59 9.43 2.71
N LEU A 66 -7.21 9.12 3.96
CA LEU A 66 -7.67 7.93 4.69
C LEU A 66 -8.92 8.18 5.53
N ALA A 67 -9.38 9.43 5.68
CA ALA A 67 -10.54 9.76 6.51
C ALA A 67 -11.83 9.08 6.04
N ARG A 68 -11.94 8.75 4.74
CA ARG A 68 -13.06 8.00 4.15
C ARG A 68 -12.85 6.47 4.15
N GLY A 69 -11.85 6.00 4.89
CA GLY A 69 -11.39 4.62 4.88
C GLY A 69 -10.54 4.28 3.66
N ALA A 70 -9.97 3.08 3.64
CA ALA A 70 -9.07 2.62 2.59
C ALA A 70 -9.24 1.13 2.28
N ASN A 71 -8.83 0.74 1.07
CA ASN A 71 -8.56 -0.66 0.75
C ASN A 71 -7.11 -1.05 1.12
N CYS A 72 -6.75 -2.31 0.92
CA CYS A 72 -5.41 -2.83 1.24
C CYS A 72 -4.26 -2.04 0.60
N GLN A 73 -4.42 -1.66 -0.67
CA GLN A 73 -3.40 -0.99 -1.45
C GLN A 73 -3.25 0.48 -1.06
N LEU A 74 -4.36 1.22 -0.96
CA LEU A 74 -4.38 2.61 -0.49
C LEU A 74 -3.72 2.72 0.89
N TYR A 75 -4.07 1.80 1.78
CA TYR A 75 -3.50 1.74 3.11
C TYR A 75 -1.99 1.47 3.10
N ALA A 76 -1.54 0.45 2.34
CA ALA A 76 -0.12 0.12 2.23
C ALA A 76 0.69 1.30 1.68
N TYR A 77 0.16 2.03 0.70
CA TYR A 77 0.85 3.17 0.11
C TYR A 77 0.90 4.37 1.06
N ALA A 78 -0.14 4.59 1.87
CA ALA A 78 -0.11 5.62 2.90
C ALA A 78 0.92 5.31 4.01
N VAL A 79 1.07 4.04 4.39
CA VAL A 79 2.13 3.59 5.30
C VAL A 79 3.51 3.88 4.72
N LEU A 80 3.76 3.51 3.46
CA LEU A 80 5.03 3.81 2.79
C LEU A 80 5.29 5.33 2.68
N ARG A 81 4.27 6.11 2.33
CA ARG A 81 4.35 7.57 2.21
C ARG A 81 4.75 8.21 3.53
N HIS A 82 4.26 7.70 4.67
CA HIS A 82 4.67 8.17 5.99
C HIS A 82 6.19 8.03 6.21
N PHE A 83 6.81 6.95 5.72
CA PHE A 83 8.26 6.75 5.74
C PHE A 83 9.01 7.42 4.58
N GLY A 84 8.32 8.22 3.76
CA GLY A 84 8.91 8.91 2.61
C GLY A 84 9.13 8.04 1.37
N LEU A 85 8.58 6.83 1.34
CA LEU A 85 8.61 5.94 0.19
C LEU A 85 7.36 6.18 -0.66
N LEU A 86 7.53 6.71 -1.87
CA LEU A 86 6.43 7.04 -2.76
C LEU A 86 6.26 5.97 -3.83
N ILE A 87 5.04 5.46 -3.96
CA ILE A 87 4.63 4.54 -5.02
C ILE A 87 3.56 5.27 -5.85
N PRO A 88 3.64 5.27 -7.19
CA PRO A 88 2.56 5.78 -8.03
C PRO A 88 1.26 5.02 -7.75
N PRO A 89 0.08 5.55 -8.12
CA PRO A 89 -1.22 4.93 -7.83
C PRO A 89 -1.51 3.69 -8.72
N LEU A 90 -0.57 2.75 -8.77
CA LEU A 90 -0.58 1.52 -9.54
C LEU A 90 -1.53 0.49 -8.92
N ARG A 91 -2.51 -0.01 -9.64
CA ARG A 91 -3.33 -1.16 -9.22
C ARG A 91 -2.47 -2.39 -8.99
N SER A 92 -2.98 -3.38 -8.26
CA SER A 92 -2.23 -4.59 -7.89
C SER A 92 -1.51 -5.30 -9.06
N ALA A 93 -2.13 -5.40 -10.23
CA ALA A 93 -1.50 -5.96 -11.44
C ALA A 93 -0.40 -5.05 -12.00
N GLU A 94 -0.64 -3.74 -12.03
CA GLU A 94 0.31 -2.73 -12.49
C GLU A 94 1.52 -2.66 -11.54
N LEU A 95 1.28 -2.72 -10.22
CA LEU A 95 2.33 -2.84 -9.19
C LEU A 95 3.18 -4.09 -9.41
N TRP A 96 2.55 -5.22 -9.73
CA TRP A 96 3.26 -6.47 -9.96
C TRP A 96 4.15 -6.41 -11.22
N ALA A 97 3.66 -5.75 -12.27
CA ALA A 97 4.36 -5.55 -13.54
C ALA A 97 5.39 -4.41 -13.50
N ASP A 98 5.24 -3.45 -12.60
CA ASP A 98 6.08 -2.25 -12.57
C ASP A 98 7.55 -2.60 -12.31
N THR A 99 8.44 -1.96 -13.05
CA THR A 99 9.90 -2.04 -12.84
C THR A 99 10.53 -0.67 -12.70
N ARG A 100 9.73 0.40 -12.75
CA ARG A 100 10.21 1.80 -12.78
C ARG A 100 10.23 2.41 -11.39
N ALA A 101 9.14 2.27 -10.65
CA ALA A 101 9.00 2.80 -9.29
C ALA A 101 9.24 1.74 -8.22
N THR A 102 9.17 0.47 -8.60
CA THR A 102 9.36 -0.68 -7.73
C THR A 102 10.13 -1.78 -8.44
N HIS A 103 10.72 -2.69 -7.68
CA HIS A 103 11.38 -3.90 -8.19
C HIS A 103 11.03 -5.12 -7.34
N ARG A 104 11.18 -6.32 -7.92
CA ARG A 104 10.98 -7.57 -7.17
C ARG A 104 12.20 -7.88 -6.32
N VAL A 105 11.98 -8.49 -5.16
CA VAL A 105 13.04 -8.94 -4.25
C VAL A 105 12.70 -10.30 -3.67
N ASP A 106 13.70 -11.16 -3.47
CA ASP A 106 13.49 -12.51 -2.91
C ASP A 106 13.48 -12.52 -1.38
N ARG A 107 14.18 -11.57 -0.77
CA ARG A 107 14.29 -11.43 0.70
C ARG A 107 13.60 -10.13 1.14
N PRO A 108 12.39 -10.22 1.71
CA PRO A 108 11.69 -9.06 2.24
C PRO A 108 12.53 -8.36 3.32
N ARG A 109 12.44 -7.04 3.32
CA ARG A 109 12.92 -6.16 4.38
C ARG A 109 11.77 -5.30 4.89
N PRO A 110 11.89 -4.72 6.09
CA PRO A 110 10.90 -3.79 6.60
C PRO A 110 10.57 -2.72 5.55
N LEU A 111 9.28 -2.44 5.39
CA LEU A 111 8.68 -1.55 4.39
C LEU A 111 8.64 -2.07 2.95
N ASP A 112 8.94 -3.34 2.70
CA ASP A 112 8.59 -3.94 1.41
C ASP A 112 7.10 -4.25 1.32
N LEU A 113 6.56 -4.17 0.10
CA LEU A 113 5.20 -4.60 -0.20
C LEU A 113 5.19 -6.11 -0.44
N VAL A 114 4.27 -6.81 0.21
CA VAL A 114 4.03 -8.25 -0.01
C VAL A 114 2.67 -8.43 -0.65
N LEU A 115 2.61 -9.30 -1.67
CA LEU A 115 1.42 -9.54 -2.47
C LEU A 115 0.93 -10.98 -2.26
N PHE A 116 -0.37 -11.10 -2.04
CA PHE A 116 -1.06 -12.39 -1.87
C PHE A 116 -2.27 -12.46 -2.79
N ASP A 117 -2.61 -13.65 -3.29
CA ASP A 117 -3.83 -13.87 -4.07
C ASP A 117 -4.40 -15.28 -3.87
N GLY A 118 -5.50 -15.58 -4.57
CA GLY A 118 -6.15 -16.90 -4.55
C GLY A 118 -5.66 -17.86 -5.66
N GLY A 119 -4.80 -17.38 -6.55
CA GLY A 119 -4.40 -18.02 -7.80
C GLY A 119 -4.66 -17.14 -9.03
N PRO A 120 -4.21 -17.58 -10.23
CA PRO A 120 -4.50 -16.91 -11.49
C PRO A 120 -6.01 -16.82 -11.74
N ALA A 121 -6.45 -15.69 -12.29
CA ALA A 121 -7.80 -15.54 -12.84
C ALA A 121 -7.73 -15.58 -14.36
N GLU A 122 -8.57 -16.40 -14.98
CA GLU A 122 -8.60 -16.56 -16.43
C GLU A 122 -8.88 -15.21 -17.12
N GLY A 123 -8.16 -14.94 -18.23
CA GLY A 123 -8.27 -13.68 -18.97
C GLY A 123 -7.75 -12.44 -18.23
N ARG A 124 -7.11 -12.58 -17.06
CA ARG A 124 -6.59 -11.46 -16.27
C ARG A 124 -5.07 -11.54 -16.12
N PRO A 125 -4.36 -10.39 -16.09
CA PRO A 125 -2.91 -10.38 -15.93
C PRO A 125 -2.48 -10.85 -14.53
N PRO A 126 -1.24 -11.34 -14.36
CA PRO A 126 -0.69 -11.68 -13.05
C PRO A 126 -0.79 -10.51 -12.06
N GLY A 127 -1.16 -10.81 -10.81
CA GLY A 127 -1.36 -9.79 -9.77
C GLY A 127 -2.71 -9.06 -9.82
N TYR A 128 -3.59 -9.37 -10.79
CA TYR A 128 -4.94 -8.83 -10.79
C TYR A 128 -5.71 -9.23 -9.52
N GLY A 129 -6.20 -8.23 -8.79
CA GLY A 129 -6.94 -8.44 -7.53
C GLY A 129 -6.08 -8.91 -6.35
N ALA A 130 -4.74 -8.92 -6.49
CA ALA A 130 -3.86 -9.30 -5.40
C ALA A 130 -4.04 -8.36 -4.19
N HIS A 131 -4.08 -8.97 -3.01
CA HIS A 131 -4.06 -8.31 -1.73
C HIS A 131 -2.65 -7.81 -1.42
N VAL A 132 -2.54 -6.59 -0.92
CA VAL A 132 -1.26 -5.93 -0.65
C VAL A 132 -1.11 -5.68 0.85
N GLY A 133 0.05 -6.03 1.39
CA GLY A 133 0.46 -5.68 2.75
C GLY A 133 1.87 -5.10 2.77
N VAL A 134 2.27 -4.59 3.93
CA VAL A 134 3.61 -4.05 4.22
C VAL A 134 4.32 -5.01 5.16
N HIS A 135 5.50 -5.47 4.77
CA HIS A 135 6.35 -6.29 5.61
C HIS A 135 6.93 -5.44 6.75
N LEU A 136 6.68 -5.86 7.99
CA LEU A 136 7.19 -5.18 9.20
C LEU A 136 8.46 -5.85 9.74
N GLY A 137 8.55 -7.17 9.57
CA GLY A 137 9.62 -8.03 10.04
C GLY A 137 9.29 -9.50 9.81
N PRO A 138 10.12 -10.44 10.31
CA PRO A 138 9.93 -11.87 10.10
C PRO A 138 8.49 -12.30 10.44
N ASP A 139 7.80 -12.85 9.44
CA ASP A 139 6.41 -13.32 9.53
C ASP A 139 5.40 -12.29 10.05
N GLN A 140 5.66 -10.99 9.86
CA GLN A 140 4.76 -9.91 10.25
C GLN A 140 4.41 -9.05 9.04
N VAL A 141 3.14 -9.12 8.64
CA VAL A 141 2.59 -8.34 7.53
C VAL A 141 1.48 -7.43 8.04
N LEU A 142 1.73 -6.13 7.98
CA LEU A 142 0.72 -5.12 8.21
C LEU A 142 -0.17 -4.96 6.98
N HIS A 143 -1.47 -5.03 7.16
CA HIS A 143 -2.41 -4.85 6.05
C HIS A 143 -3.77 -4.36 6.55
N LEU A 144 -4.63 -4.01 5.60
CA LEU A 144 -6.03 -3.66 5.85
C LEU A 144 -6.90 -4.50 4.91
N CYS A 145 -7.85 -5.26 5.45
CA CYS A 145 -8.76 -6.07 4.64
C CYS A 145 -10.19 -5.97 5.16
N ARG A 146 -11.15 -6.41 4.33
CA ARG A 146 -12.58 -6.41 4.68
C ARG A 146 -12.87 -7.23 5.93
N GLU A 147 -12.20 -8.36 6.09
CA GLU A 147 -12.42 -9.29 7.20
C GLU A 147 -12.00 -8.69 8.54
N ALA A 148 -10.82 -8.06 8.60
CA ALA A 148 -10.34 -7.43 9.83
C ALA A 148 -11.03 -6.08 10.12
N GLY A 149 -11.52 -5.39 9.08
CA GLY A 149 -12.22 -4.11 9.19
C GLY A 149 -11.35 -2.90 9.60
N ARG A 150 -10.18 -3.17 10.20
CA ARG A 150 -9.16 -2.22 10.65
C ARG A 150 -7.76 -2.76 10.31
N PRO A 151 -6.68 -1.96 10.43
CA PRO A 151 -5.34 -2.44 10.17
C PRO A 151 -4.98 -3.57 11.14
N ALA A 152 -4.41 -4.62 10.60
CA ALA A 152 -4.02 -5.81 11.34
C ALA A 152 -2.61 -6.23 10.93
N VAL A 153 -1.94 -6.93 11.85
CA VAL A 153 -0.70 -7.63 11.56
C VAL A 153 -1.02 -9.12 11.53
N TRP A 154 -0.89 -9.72 10.36
CA TRP A 154 -1.08 -11.15 10.15
C TRP A 154 0.24 -11.83 9.82
N ARG A 155 0.32 -13.12 10.17
CA ARG A 155 1.38 -14.04 9.79
C ARG A 155 1.09 -14.65 8.43
N SER A 156 2.10 -15.25 7.81
CA SER A 156 1.96 -15.96 6.54
C SER A 156 0.92 -17.10 6.65
N ALA A 157 0.88 -17.78 7.79
CA ALA A 157 -0.10 -18.83 8.08
C ALA A 157 -1.55 -18.30 8.08
N ASP A 158 -1.77 -17.07 8.56
CA ASP A 158 -3.09 -16.46 8.53
C ASP A 158 -3.56 -16.22 7.09
N PHE A 159 -2.70 -15.73 6.21
CA PHE A 159 -3.03 -15.61 4.78
C PHE A 159 -3.28 -16.96 4.13
N ALA A 160 -2.43 -17.96 4.42
CA ALA A 160 -2.55 -19.32 3.89
C ALA A 160 -3.90 -19.98 4.23
N ALA A 161 -4.44 -19.70 5.43
CA ALA A 161 -5.73 -20.20 5.88
C ALA A 161 -6.93 -19.59 5.12
N ARG A 162 -6.73 -18.55 4.29
CA ARG A 162 -7.80 -17.81 3.62
C ARG A 162 -7.74 -18.02 2.11
N PRO A 163 -8.75 -18.64 1.47
CA PRO A 163 -8.70 -18.97 0.04
C PRO A 163 -8.38 -17.80 -0.89
N ARG A 164 -8.79 -16.58 -0.53
CA ARG A 164 -8.56 -15.36 -1.31
C ARG A 164 -7.11 -14.87 -1.29
N TYR A 165 -6.33 -15.26 -0.28
CA TYR A 165 -4.97 -14.78 -0.02
C TYR A 165 -3.96 -15.92 0.13
N ARG A 166 -4.39 -17.16 -0.08
CA ARG A 166 -3.64 -18.37 0.27
C ARG A 166 -2.28 -18.46 -0.41
N ARG A 167 -2.14 -17.85 -1.59
CA ARG A 167 -0.93 -17.91 -2.39
C ARG A 167 -0.13 -16.63 -2.19
N PHE A 168 1.12 -16.80 -1.74
CA PHE A 168 2.10 -15.73 -1.81
C PHE A 168 2.53 -15.51 -3.26
N LEU A 169 2.26 -14.32 -3.80
CA LEU A 169 2.62 -13.96 -5.17
C LEU A 169 4.07 -13.45 -5.25
N GLY A 170 4.51 -12.67 -4.26
CA GLY A 170 5.87 -12.16 -4.21
C GLY A 170 6.01 -10.83 -3.45
N VAL A 171 7.19 -10.24 -3.56
CA VAL A 171 7.56 -9.00 -2.86
C VAL A 171 7.91 -7.91 -3.87
N LYS A 172 7.54 -6.67 -3.54
CA LYS A 172 7.91 -5.45 -4.28
C LYS A 172 8.55 -4.44 -3.33
N ARG A 173 9.73 -3.95 -3.68
CA ARG A 173 10.43 -2.88 -2.96
C ARG A 173 10.29 -1.56 -3.70
N ALA A 174 10.10 -0.47 -2.95
CA ALA A 174 10.07 0.88 -3.49
C ALA A 174 11.44 1.32 -4.02
N GLY A 175 11.45 2.10 -5.10
CA GLY A 175 12.66 2.59 -5.77
C GLY A 175 13.23 1.62 -6.82
N ARG A 176 14.28 2.07 -7.49
CA ARG A 176 15.04 1.24 -8.42
C ARG A 176 15.94 0.26 -7.66
N PRO A 177 16.28 -0.90 -8.25
CA PRO A 177 17.35 -1.73 -7.71
C PRO A 177 18.60 -0.87 -7.53
N GLN A 178 19.22 -0.91 -6.36
CA GLN A 178 20.58 -0.38 -6.24
C GLN A 178 21.50 -1.37 -6.94
N GLU A 179 22.12 -0.94 -8.04
CA GLU A 179 23.26 -1.66 -8.62
C GLU A 179 24.35 -1.72 -7.53
N ARG A 180 24.80 -2.94 -7.23
CA ARG A 180 25.93 -3.19 -6.34
C ARG A 180 27.20 -3.29 -7.16
#